data_AF-A0A9D6TSN3-F1
#
_entry.id   AF-A0A9D6TSN3-F1
#
_cell.length_a   1.000
_cell.length_b   1.000
_cell.length_c   1.000
_cell.angle_alpha   90.00
_cell.angle_beta   90.00
_cell.angle_gamma   90.00
#
_symmetry.space_group_name_H-M   'P 1'
#
loop_
_entity.id
_entity.type
_entity.pdbx_description
1 polymer ?
#
loop_
_entity_poly.entity_id
_entity_poly.type
_entity_poly.pdbx_seq_one_letter_code
_entity_poly.pdbx_strand_id
1 'polypeptide(L)'
;MDPSLWILAALVIVIALVAFSRDPRLPLRGLEASGRLLRGVWLELAFGFVLAGLLEVLIPQPALTRWLGGERLGQGILVGWAAGLVMPGGPYLFFPVAANLFKNGAAPGPLIALLTAKTLVSPIRMLTYEAPLLGWPLTLARFVPGVLLPPLTGLLGQWLFFVFKGR
;
A
#
# COMPACT_ATOMS: atom_id res chain seq x y z
N MET A 1 7.04 1.11 -22.02
CA MET A 1 6.85 2.19 -21.04
C MET A 1 5.37 2.23 -20.69
N ASP A 2 5.04 2.33 -19.41
CA ASP A 2 3.65 2.28 -18.96
C ASP A 2 2.85 3.49 -19.50
N PRO A 3 1.63 3.30 -20.05
CA PRO A 3 0.80 4.39 -20.56
C PRO A 3 0.56 5.51 -19.56
N SER A 4 0.53 5.18 -18.26
CA SER A 4 0.40 6.13 -17.16
C SER A 4 1.52 7.17 -17.12
N LEU A 5 2.75 6.79 -17.46
CA LEU A 5 3.90 7.69 -17.48
C LEU A 5 3.75 8.75 -18.57
N TRP A 6 3.28 8.36 -19.74
CA TRP A 6 3.03 9.30 -20.85
C TRP A 6 1.90 10.27 -20.54
N ILE A 7 0.81 9.78 -19.93
CA ILE A 7 -0.30 10.61 -19.49
C ILE A 7 0.17 11.64 -18.46
N LEU A 8 0.95 11.20 -17.47
CA LEU A 8 1.50 12.08 -16.43
C LEU A 8 2.43 13.14 -17.03
N ALA A 9 3.35 12.73 -17.93
CA ALA A 9 4.28 13.64 -18.59
C ALA A 9 3.54 14.70 -19.41
N ALA A 10 2.52 14.30 -20.17
CA ALA A 10 1.69 15.23 -20.94
C ALA A 10 0.98 16.23 -20.02
N LEU A 11 0.39 15.77 -18.91
CA LEU A 11 -0.29 16.64 -17.95
C LEU A 11 0.68 17.64 -17.30
N VAL A 12 1.86 17.20 -16.89
CA VAL A 12 2.90 18.07 -16.33
C VAL A 12 3.32 19.15 -17.34
N ILE A 13 3.54 18.77 -18.60
CA ILE A 13 3.90 19.73 -19.66
C ILE A 13 2.77 20.74 -19.87
N VAL A 14 1.52 20.30 -19.99
CA VAL A 14 0.37 21.20 -20.16
C VAL A 14 0.25 22.19 -19.00
N ILE A 15 0.35 21.71 -17.76
CA ILE A 15 0.28 22.57 -16.57
C ILE A 15 1.48 23.53 -16.52
N ALA A 16 2.68 23.08 -16.88
CA ALA A 16 3.86 23.93 -16.94
C ALA A 16 3.73 25.03 -18.00
N LEU A 17 3.20 24.72 -19.18
CA LEU A 17 2.93 25.69 -20.24
C LEU A 17 1.88 26.72 -19.81
N VAL A 18 0.79 26.27 -19.18
CA VAL A 18 -0.24 27.15 -18.63
C VAL A 18 0.35 28.05 -17.54
N ALA A 19 1.16 27.50 -16.62
CA ALA A 19 1.83 28.29 -15.58
C ALA A 19 2.79 29.34 -16.19
N PHE A 20 3.57 28.94 -17.19
CA PHE A 20 4.50 29.83 -17.89
C PHE A 20 3.78 30.97 -18.62
N SER A 21 2.61 30.69 -19.22
CA SER A 21 1.78 31.72 -19.89
C SER A 21 1.17 32.74 -18.92
N ARG A 22 1.09 32.43 -17.62
CA ARG A 22 0.56 33.33 -16.58
C ARG A 22 1.67 34.16 -15.95
N ASP A 23 2.76 33.51 -15.53
CA ASP A 23 3.95 34.16 -15.00
C ASP A 23 5.15 33.20 -15.18
N PRO A 24 6.23 33.65 -15.88
CA PRO A 24 7.43 32.84 -16.09
C PRO A 24 8.08 32.29 -14.81
N ARG A 25 7.79 32.86 -13.64
CA ARG A 25 8.33 32.42 -12.34
C ARG A 25 7.53 31.28 -11.70
N LEU A 26 6.31 31.01 -12.15
CA LEU A 26 5.45 29.98 -11.57
C LEU A 26 6.00 28.55 -11.75
N PRO A 27 6.56 28.15 -12.92
CA PRO A 27 7.18 26.84 -13.06
C PRO A 27 8.35 26.64 -12.10
N LEU A 28 9.19 27.68 -11.89
CA LEU A 28 10.32 27.62 -10.97
C LEU A 28 9.85 27.42 -9.51
N ARG A 29 8.84 28.18 -9.08
CA ARG A 29 8.21 27.97 -7.76
C ARG A 29 7.58 26.59 -7.62
N GLY A 30 7.02 26.06 -8.72
CA GLY A 30 6.54 24.69 -8.81
C GLY A 30 7.64 23.69 -8.53
N LEU A 31 8.79 23.81 -9.21
CA LEU A 31 9.97 22.96 -9.00
C LEU A 31 10.52 23.06 -7.57
N GLU A 32 10.58 24.26 -6.99
CA GLU A 32 10.98 24.44 -5.59
C GLU A 32 10.02 23.76 -4.61
N ALA A 33 8.71 23.86 -4.85
CA ALA A 33 7.71 23.15 -4.08
C ALA A 33 7.87 21.62 -4.22
N SER A 34 8.06 21.13 -5.44
CA SER A 34 8.33 19.71 -5.71
C SER A 34 9.61 19.23 -5.00
N GLY A 35 10.69 20.03 -5.00
CA GLY A 35 11.93 19.71 -4.30
C GLY A 35 11.79 19.69 -2.78
N ARG A 36 10.91 20.51 -2.19
CA ARG A 36 10.56 20.42 -0.77
C ARG A 36 9.78 19.13 -0.46
N LEU A 37 8.80 18.78 -1.29
CA LEU A 37 8.05 17.54 -1.13
C LEU A 37 8.95 16.31 -1.26
N LEU A 38 9.80 16.27 -2.28
CA LEU A 38 10.74 15.16 -2.49
C LEU A 38 11.70 15.01 -1.31
N ARG A 39 12.26 16.11 -0.80
CA ARG A 39 13.11 16.10 0.40
C ARG A 39 12.39 15.60 1.65
N GLY A 40 11.07 15.76 1.72
CA GLY A 40 10.26 15.25 2.83
C GLY A 40 10.07 13.73 2.80
N VAL A 41 10.12 13.08 1.63
CA VAL A 41 9.74 11.65 1.49
C VAL A 41 10.85 10.74 0.97
N TRP A 42 11.93 11.27 0.39
CA TRP A 42 12.94 10.44 -0.30
C TRP A 42 13.63 9.40 0.62
N LEU A 43 13.88 9.73 1.89
CA LEU A 43 14.46 8.78 2.85
C LEU A 43 13.49 7.66 3.17
N GLU A 44 12.21 7.97 3.36
CA GLU A 44 11.17 6.96 3.60
C GLU A 44 11.03 6.01 2.41
N LEU A 45 11.10 6.55 1.19
CA LEU A 45 11.10 5.75 -0.03
C LEU A 45 12.35 4.85 -0.13
N ALA A 46 13.54 5.41 0.13
CA ALA A 46 14.78 4.66 0.09
C ALA A 46 14.80 3.51 1.10
N PHE A 47 14.50 3.79 2.38
CA PHE A 47 14.42 2.76 3.42
C PHE A 47 13.29 1.77 3.15
N GLY A 48 12.17 2.23 2.60
CA GLY A 48 11.11 1.36 2.14
C GLY A 48 11.64 0.34 1.12
N PHE A 49 12.24 0.78 0.02
CA PHE A 49 12.74 -0.13 -1.02
C PHE A 49 13.81 -1.08 -0.50
N VAL A 50 14.71 -0.63 0.38
CA VAL A 50 15.69 -1.50 1.04
C VAL A 50 14.99 -2.56 1.89
N LEU A 51 14.01 -2.18 2.72
CA LEU A 51 13.26 -3.12 3.54
C LEU A 51 12.49 -4.13 2.69
N ALA A 52 11.85 -3.70 1.60
CA ALA A 52 11.17 -4.62 0.68
C ALA A 52 12.14 -5.64 0.06
N GLY A 53 13.28 -5.20 -0.45
CA GLY A 53 14.30 -6.10 -1.00
C GLY A 53 14.88 -7.06 0.04
N LEU A 54 15.10 -6.59 1.28
CA LEU A 54 15.56 -7.45 2.37
C LEU A 54 14.50 -8.49 2.76
N LEU A 55 13.23 -8.10 2.86
CA LEU A 55 12.14 -9.04 3.18
C LEU A 55 11.96 -10.10 2.09
N GLU A 56 12.14 -9.73 0.82
CA GLU A 56 12.10 -10.65 -0.31
C GLU A 56 13.17 -11.76 -0.20
N VAL A 57 14.38 -11.43 0.25
CA VAL A 57 15.47 -12.41 0.37
C VAL A 57 15.45 -13.14 1.72
N LEU A 58 15.01 -12.47 2.79
CA LEU A 58 15.07 -13.00 4.16
C LEU A 58 13.98 -14.03 4.45
N ILE A 59 12.80 -13.92 3.81
CA ILE A 59 11.68 -14.82 4.08
C ILE A 59 11.85 -16.09 3.24
N PRO A 60 12.18 -17.25 3.86
CA PRO A 60 12.32 -18.50 3.12
C PRO A 60 10.96 -18.91 2.54
N GLN A 61 10.94 -19.36 1.29
CA GLN A 61 9.72 -19.83 0.64
C GLN A 61 8.94 -20.89 1.45
N PRO A 62 9.59 -21.87 2.13
CA PRO A 62 8.87 -22.83 2.98
C PRO A 62 8.21 -22.19 4.22
N ALA A 63 8.82 -21.15 4.78
CA ALA A 63 8.22 -20.41 5.89
C ALA A 63 7.03 -19.60 5.37
N LEU A 64 7.17 -18.97 4.20
CA LEU A 64 6.08 -18.23 3.57
C LEU A 64 4.87 -19.13 3.30
N THR A 65 5.04 -20.27 2.66
CA THR A 65 3.94 -21.19 2.35
C THR A 65 3.31 -21.79 3.60
N ARG A 66 4.11 -22.05 4.65
CA ARG A 66 3.58 -22.52 5.95
C ARG A 66 2.69 -21.47 6.63
N TRP A 67 3.03 -20.19 6.53
CA TRP A 67 2.35 -19.12 7.27
C TRP A 67 1.26 -18.43 6.47
N LEU A 68 1.45 -18.25 5.17
CA LEU A 68 0.55 -17.51 4.27
C LEU A 68 0.01 -18.39 3.13
N GLY A 69 0.37 -19.67 3.05
CA GLY A 69 -0.12 -20.58 2.01
C GLY A 69 -1.54 -21.12 2.26
N GLY A 70 -2.01 -21.94 1.32
CA GLY A 70 -3.39 -22.42 1.27
C GLY A 70 -3.72 -23.57 2.22
N GLU A 71 -2.71 -24.27 2.77
CA GLU A 71 -2.93 -25.46 3.63
C GLU A 71 -3.69 -25.14 4.92
N ARG A 72 -3.45 -23.96 5.50
CA ARG A 72 -4.11 -23.48 6.72
C ARG A 72 -4.67 -22.08 6.50
N LEU A 73 -5.69 -21.99 5.65
CA LEU A 73 -6.25 -20.70 5.22
C LEU A 73 -6.61 -19.77 6.38
N GLY A 74 -7.25 -20.27 7.44
CA GLY A 74 -7.60 -19.47 8.62
C GLY A 74 -6.37 -18.87 9.31
N GLN A 75 -5.32 -19.68 9.53
CA GLN A 75 -4.06 -19.20 10.07
C GLN A 75 -3.43 -18.16 9.14
N GLY A 76 -3.40 -18.42 7.83
CA GLY A 76 -2.84 -17.49 6.86
C GLY A 76 -3.56 -16.16 6.82
N ILE A 77 -4.89 -16.15 6.92
CA ILE A 77 -5.69 -14.93 6.96
C ILE A 77 -5.37 -14.12 8.22
N LEU A 78 -5.24 -14.77 9.37
CA LEU A 78 -4.87 -14.09 10.62
C LEU A 78 -3.46 -13.50 10.55
N VAL A 79 -2.50 -14.23 9.98
CA VAL A 79 -1.12 -13.74 9.78
C VAL A 79 -1.11 -12.58 8.80
N GLY A 80 -1.80 -12.69 7.66
CA GLY A 80 -1.91 -11.64 6.67
C GLY A 80 -2.56 -10.37 7.22
N TRP A 81 -3.66 -10.53 7.96
CA TRP A 81 -4.32 -9.44 8.68
C TRP A 81 -3.38 -8.73 9.65
N ALA A 82 -2.71 -9.47 10.54
CA ALA A 82 -1.77 -8.91 11.51
C ALA A 82 -0.60 -8.20 10.80
N ALA A 83 -0.04 -8.81 9.76
CA ALA A 83 1.01 -8.22 8.95
C ALA A 83 0.56 -6.90 8.32
N GLY A 84 -0.65 -6.84 7.75
CA GLY A 84 -1.20 -5.62 7.15
C GLY A 84 -1.41 -4.48 8.14
N LEU A 85 -1.77 -4.77 9.40
CA LEU A 85 -1.92 -3.77 10.47
C LEU A 85 -0.60 -3.10 10.85
N VAL A 86 0.52 -3.84 10.78
CA VAL A 86 1.85 -3.35 11.21
C VAL A 86 2.73 -2.93 10.04
N MET A 87 2.42 -3.34 8.81
CA MET A 87 3.29 -3.11 7.67
C MET A 87 3.44 -1.61 7.41
N PRO A 88 4.68 -1.08 7.36
CA PRO A 88 4.92 0.33 7.14
C PRO A 88 4.78 0.70 5.66
N GLY A 89 4.78 2.01 5.40
CA GLY A 89 4.91 2.57 4.07
C GLY A 89 3.62 2.74 3.29
N GLY A 90 3.75 3.48 2.19
CA GLY A 90 2.68 3.75 1.24
C GLY A 90 2.57 2.68 0.14
N PRO A 91 1.67 2.89 -0.84
CA PRO A 91 1.43 1.95 -1.94
C PRO A 91 2.71 1.51 -2.67
N TYR A 92 3.66 2.43 -2.86
CA TYR A 92 4.92 2.17 -3.57
C TYR A 92 5.85 1.18 -2.86
N LEU A 93 5.73 1.05 -1.54
CA LEU A 93 6.46 0.04 -0.78
C LEU A 93 5.66 -1.26 -0.71
N PHE A 94 4.38 -1.11 -0.37
CA PHE A 94 3.52 -2.20 0.04
C PHE A 94 3.12 -3.15 -1.11
N PHE A 95 2.78 -2.62 -2.28
CA PHE A 95 2.32 -3.44 -3.40
C PHE A 95 3.43 -4.32 -4.00
N PRO A 96 4.69 -3.86 -4.16
CA PRO A 96 5.80 -4.74 -4.53
C PRO A 96 5.99 -5.91 -3.56
N VAL A 97 5.90 -5.66 -2.24
CA VAL A 97 5.97 -6.72 -1.22
C VAL A 97 4.84 -7.71 -1.40
N ALA A 98 3.58 -7.25 -1.50
CA ALA A 98 2.44 -8.12 -1.70
C ALA A 98 2.54 -8.95 -3.00
N ALA A 99 3.02 -8.34 -4.09
CA ALA A 99 3.25 -9.02 -5.36
C ALA A 99 4.33 -10.09 -5.25
N ASN A 100 5.41 -9.83 -4.52
CA ASN A 100 6.46 -10.81 -4.25
C ASN A 100 5.93 -12.00 -3.43
N LEU A 101 5.20 -11.73 -2.34
CA LEU A 101 4.56 -12.77 -1.53
C LEU A 101 3.62 -13.65 -2.37
N PHE A 102 2.85 -13.05 -3.28
CA PHE A 102 1.98 -13.81 -4.18
C PHE A 102 2.76 -14.71 -5.14
N LYS A 103 3.81 -14.17 -5.79
CA LYS A 103 4.69 -14.95 -6.69
C LYS A 103 5.37 -16.12 -5.97
N ASN A 104 5.67 -15.94 -4.68
CA ASN A 104 6.35 -16.95 -3.86
C ASN A 104 5.40 -17.95 -3.17
N GLY A 105 4.10 -17.91 -3.49
CA GLY A 105 3.14 -18.95 -3.09
C GLY A 105 2.25 -18.60 -1.90
N ALA A 106 2.17 -17.33 -1.49
CA ALA A 106 1.12 -16.90 -0.57
C ALA A 106 -0.26 -17.09 -1.21
N ALA A 107 -1.22 -17.60 -0.44
CA ALA A 107 -2.58 -17.78 -0.90
C ALA A 107 -3.29 -16.43 -1.08
N PRO A 108 -4.26 -16.34 -2.01
CA PRO A 108 -5.00 -15.11 -2.28
C PRO A 108 -5.68 -14.51 -1.04
N GLY A 109 -6.34 -15.33 -0.22
CA GLY A 109 -7.09 -14.89 0.96
C GLY A 109 -6.23 -14.18 2.01
N PRO A 110 -5.11 -14.79 2.46
CA PRO A 110 -4.12 -14.13 3.30
C PRO A 110 -3.62 -12.79 2.75
N LEU A 111 -3.34 -12.74 1.44
CA LEU A 111 -2.92 -11.50 0.80
C LEU A 111 -4.03 -10.46 0.76
N ILE A 112 -5.27 -10.84 0.44
CA ILE A 112 -6.41 -9.93 0.44
C ILE A 112 -6.64 -9.38 1.85
N ALA A 113 -6.57 -10.21 2.90
CA ALA A 113 -6.64 -9.74 4.28
C ALA A 113 -5.52 -8.74 4.61
N LEU A 114 -4.29 -9.01 4.17
CA LEU A 114 -3.14 -8.12 4.33
C LEU A 114 -3.36 -6.77 3.61
N LEU A 115 -3.77 -6.80 2.34
CA LEU A 115 -4.08 -5.63 1.51
C LEU A 115 -5.20 -4.77 2.13
N THR A 116 -6.31 -5.41 2.52
CA THR A 116 -7.44 -4.72 3.15
C THR A 116 -7.06 -4.13 4.51
N ALA A 117 -6.32 -4.86 5.35
CA ALA A 117 -5.90 -4.38 6.66
C ALA A 117 -5.02 -3.12 6.54
N LYS A 118 -4.01 -3.14 5.66
CA LYS A 118 -3.11 -2.01 5.47
C LYS A 118 -3.80 -0.76 4.92
N THR A 119 -4.78 -0.95 4.05
CA THR A 119 -5.50 0.16 3.39
C THR A 119 -6.51 0.80 4.34
N LEU A 120 -7.26 -0.02 5.07
CA LEU A 120 -8.24 0.44 6.05
C LEU A 120 -7.55 0.98 7.31
N VAL A 121 -6.46 0.36 7.75
CA VAL A 121 -5.77 0.71 8.99
C VAL A 121 -4.34 1.11 8.70
N SER A 122 -4.04 2.37 8.94
CA SER A 122 -2.69 2.90 8.93
C SER A 122 -2.47 3.63 10.24
N PRO A 123 -1.68 3.09 11.19
CA PRO A 123 -1.43 3.72 12.48
C PRO A 123 -0.87 5.13 12.33
N ILE A 124 0.03 5.34 11.35
CA ILE A 124 0.58 6.66 11.02
C ILE A 124 -0.55 7.60 10.58
N ARG A 125 -1.43 7.15 9.68
CA ARG A 125 -2.56 8.00 9.22
C ARG A 125 -3.49 8.36 10.36
N MET A 126 -3.78 7.36 11.20
CA MET A 126 -4.67 7.49 12.35
C MET A 126 -4.15 8.49 13.38
N LEU A 127 -2.89 8.35 13.79
CA LEU A 127 -2.30 9.14 14.87
C LEU A 127 -1.82 10.52 14.42
N THR A 128 -1.31 10.65 13.19
CA THR A 128 -0.76 11.92 12.68
C THR A 128 -1.83 12.82 12.08
N TYR A 129 -2.90 12.25 11.51
CA TYR A 129 -3.90 13.03 10.77
C TYR A 129 -5.32 12.82 11.28
N GLU A 130 -5.83 11.59 11.35
CA GLU A 130 -7.26 11.37 11.65
C GLU A 130 -7.63 11.85 13.07
N ALA A 131 -6.93 11.37 14.10
CA ALA A 131 -7.25 11.76 15.47
C ALA A 131 -7.02 13.26 15.75
N PRO A 132 -5.89 13.88 15.34
CA PRO A 132 -5.66 15.30 15.57
C PRO A 132 -6.58 16.24 14.79
N LEU A 133 -6.96 15.89 13.56
CA LEU A 133 -7.74 16.77 12.69
C LEU A 133 -9.25 16.52 12.76
N LEU A 134 -9.67 15.28 13.01
CA LEU A 134 -11.08 14.86 12.96
C LEU A 134 -11.64 14.39 14.31
N GLY A 135 -10.78 14.23 15.32
CA GLY A 135 -11.16 13.82 16.67
C GLY A 135 -11.24 12.30 16.86
N TRP A 136 -11.11 11.89 18.12
CA TRP A 136 -11.13 10.48 18.54
C TRP A 136 -12.45 9.75 18.26
N PRO A 137 -13.65 10.34 18.43
CA PRO A 137 -14.89 9.61 18.20
C PRO A 137 -15.01 9.08 16.77
N LEU A 138 -14.75 9.93 15.76
CA LEU A 138 -14.78 9.52 14.36
C LEU A 138 -13.66 8.52 14.05
N THR A 139 -12.46 8.78 14.56
CA THR A 139 -11.29 7.93 14.33
C THR A 139 -11.54 6.51 14.83
N LEU A 140 -12.07 6.34 16.06
CA LEU A 140 -12.37 5.03 16.62
C LEU A 140 -13.56 4.35 15.93
N ALA A 141 -14.60 5.10 15.59
CA ALA A 141 -15.76 4.58 14.85
C ALA A 141 -15.36 4.00 13.48
N ARG A 142 -14.33 4.56 12.84
CA ARG A 142 -13.75 4.03 11.59
C ARG A 142 -12.73 2.91 11.83
N PHE A 143 -11.90 3.04 12.86
CA PHE A 143 -10.81 2.10 13.16
C PHE A 143 -11.34 0.71 13.50
N VAL A 144 -12.36 0.62 14.36
CA VAL A 144 -12.88 -0.68 14.83
C VAL A 144 -13.38 -1.55 13.67
N PRO A 145 -14.29 -1.09 12.78
CA PRO A 145 -14.65 -1.85 11.58
C PRO A 145 -13.45 -2.11 10.67
N GLY A 146 -12.54 -1.12 10.52
CA GLY A 146 -11.34 -1.25 9.70
C GLY A 146 -10.40 -2.38 10.12
N VAL A 147 -10.34 -2.66 11.43
CA VAL A 147 -9.57 -3.78 12.00
C VAL A 147 -10.32 -5.10 11.87
N LEU A 148 -11.65 -5.12 11.97
CA LEU A 148 -12.44 -6.36 12.02
C LEU A 148 -12.83 -6.92 10.63
N LEU A 149 -12.99 -6.07 9.63
CA LEU A 149 -13.40 -6.47 8.28
C LEU A 149 -12.32 -7.22 7.45
N PRO A 150 -11.01 -6.95 7.56
CA PRO A 150 -10.00 -7.57 6.70
C PRO A 150 -10.02 -9.10 6.68
N PRO A 151 -10.12 -9.82 7.81
CA PRO A 151 -10.24 -11.29 7.78
C PRO A 151 -11.44 -11.79 6.97
N LEU A 152 -12.59 -11.11 7.08
CA LEU A 152 -13.80 -11.43 6.32
C LEU A 152 -13.58 -11.21 4.82
N THR A 153 -12.92 -10.11 4.44
CA THR A 153 -12.57 -9.86 3.04
C THR A 153 -11.57 -10.89 2.50
N GLY A 154 -10.66 -11.39 3.34
CA GLY A 154 -9.73 -12.46 2.97
C GLY A 154 -10.45 -13.78 2.67
N LEU A 155 -11.44 -14.15 3.49
CA LEU A 155 -12.25 -15.35 3.27
C LEU A 155 -13.08 -15.24 1.98
N LEU A 156 -13.85 -14.15 1.84
CA LEU A 156 -14.66 -13.91 0.66
C LEU A 156 -13.81 -13.79 -0.61
N GLY A 157 -12.69 -13.09 -0.49
CA GLY A 157 -11.73 -12.87 -1.57
C GLY A 157 -11.07 -14.16 -2.05
N GLN A 158 -10.72 -15.08 -1.15
CA GLN A 158 -10.22 -16.41 -1.52
C GLN A 158 -11.23 -17.15 -2.41
N TRP A 159 -12.51 -17.14 -2.01
CA TRP A 159 -13.57 -17.78 -2.78
C TRP A 159 -13.74 -17.11 -4.15
N LEU A 160 -13.87 -15.78 -4.19
CA LEU A 160 -14.00 -15.01 -5.44
C LEU A 160 -12.82 -15.23 -6.39
N PHE A 161 -11.60 -15.30 -5.86
CA PHE A 161 -10.41 -15.54 -6.67
C PHE A 161 -10.50 -16.86 -7.44
N PHE A 162 -10.96 -17.94 -6.81
CA PHE A 162 -11.16 -19.21 -7.51
C PHE A 162 -12.29 -19.15 -8.54
N VAL A 163 -13.36 -18.41 -8.26
CA VAL A 163 -14.44 -18.18 -9.24
C VAL A 163 -13.93 -17.47 -10.49
N PHE A 164 -13.05 -16.47 -10.32
CA PHE A 164 -12.47 -15.73 -11.44
C PHE A 164 -11.37 -16.51 -12.17
N LYS A 165 -10.61 -17.36 -11.46
CA LYS A 165 -9.55 -18.19 -12.06
C LYS A 165 -10.10 -19.44 -12.76
N GLY A 166 -11.26 -19.94 -12.34
CA GLY A 166 -11.97 -21.07 -12.96
C GLY A 166 -12.75 -20.70 -14.22
N ARG A 167 -12.68 -19.45 -14.66
CA ARG A 167 -13.09 -18.94 -15.97
C ARG A 167 -11.85 -18.60 -16.79
#